data_AF-A0A8J3BHC9-F1
#
_entry.id   AF-A0A8J3BHC9-F1
#
_cell.length_a   1.000
_cell.length_b   1.000
_cell.length_c   1.000
_cell.angle_alpha   90.00
_cell.angle_beta   90.00
_cell.angle_gamma   90.00
#
_symmetry.space_group_name_H-M   'P 1'
#
loop_
_entity.id
_entity.type
_entity.pdbx_description
1 polymer ?
#
loop_
_entity_poly.entity_id
_entity_poly.type
_entity_poly.pdbx_seq_one_letter_code
_entity_poly.pdbx_strand_id
1 'polypeptide(L)' 'MMARATSLLNKPIPSPIQLTFKDAKAIPNWAKDDINKIVSLGFMNGYPDQTFKPYGHGTRAEAAVVIKRFYDWVHQ' A
#
# COMPACT_ATOMS: atom_id res chain seq x y z
N MET A 1 -2.63 -7.58 -3.98
CA MET A 1 -1.82 -8.13 -5.10
C MET A 1 -0.36 -7.71 -5.00
N MET A 2 -0.02 -6.42 -4.94
CA MET A 2 1.38 -5.94 -4.91
C MET A 2 2.20 -6.40 -3.69
N ALA A 3 1.61 -6.43 -2.49
CA ALA A 3 2.29 -6.89 -1.28
C ALA A 3 2.63 -8.38 -1.24
N ARG A 4 2.01 -9.19 -2.12
CA ARG A 4 2.40 -10.59 -2.34
C ARG A 4 3.50 -10.71 -3.39
N ALA A 5 3.56 -9.78 -4.34
CA ALA A 5 4.65 -9.72 -5.32
C ALA A 5 5.98 -9.35 -4.63
N THR A 6 5.96 -8.48 -3.63
CA THR A 6 7.18 -8.10 -2.88
C THR A 6 7.81 -9.27 -2.12
N SER A 7 7.02 -10.21 -1.58
CA SER A 7 7.57 -11.39 -0.90
C SER A 7 8.33 -12.35 -1.81
N LEU A 8 8.14 -12.28 -3.13
CA LEU A 8 8.84 -13.14 -4.09
C LEU A 8 10.23 -12.60 -4.46
N LEU A 9 10.48 -11.32 -4.24
CA LEU A 9 11.68 -10.62 -4.73
C LEU A 9 12.83 -10.60 -3.72
N ASN A 10 12.64 -11.16 -2.51
CA ASN A 10 13.62 -11.20 -1.42
C ASN A 10 14.31 -9.83 -1.14
N LYS A 11 13.62 -8.73 -1.43
CA LYS A 11 14.09 -7.37 -1.17
C LYS A 11 13.70 -6.93 0.25
N PRO A 12 14.55 -6.15 0.94
CA PRO A 12 14.26 -5.71 2.29
C PRO A 12 13.00 -4.83 2.31
N ILE A 13 12.03 -5.22 3.14
CA ILE A 13 10.82 -4.43 3.37
C ILE A 13 10.99 -3.76 4.75
N PRO A 14 10.77 -2.45 4.87
CA PRO A 14 10.76 -1.78 6.15
C PRO A 14 9.72 -2.43 7.08
N SER A 15 10.00 -2.44 8.38
CA SER A 15 9.08 -2.99 9.37
C SER A 15 7.66 -2.44 9.18
N PRO A 16 6.61 -3.29 9.26
CA PRO A 16 5.23 -2.84 9.11
C PRO A 16 4.92 -1.72 10.11
N ILE A 17 4.58 -0.53 9.60
CA ILE A 17 4.10 0.56 10.46
C ILE A 17 2.63 0.35 10.79
N GLN A 18 2.21 0.77 11.99
CA GLN A 18 0.79 0.77 12.35
C GLN A 18 0.06 1.81 11.48
N LEU A 19 -1.01 1.40 10.80
CA LEU A 19 -1.84 2.32 10.03
C LEU A 19 -2.49 3.34 10.97
N THR A 20 -2.16 4.61 10.78
CA THR A 20 -2.75 5.73 11.54
C THR A 20 -4.01 6.30 10.88
N PHE A 21 -4.57 5.59 9.89
CA PHE A 21 -5.77 6.03 9.19
C PHE A 21 -7.02 5.99 10.08
N LYS A 22 -7.89 6.99 9.96
CA LYS A 22 -9.16 7.07 10.72
C LYS A 22 -10.10 5.90 10.42
N ASP A 23 -10.05 5.37 9.21
CA ASP A 23 -10.84 4.25 8.72
C ASP A 23 -10.08 2.92 8.75
N ALA A 24 -8.97 2.82 9.48
CA ALA A 24 -8.20 1.58 9.62
C ALA A 24 -9.05 0.40 10.17
N LYS A 25 -10.11 0.70 10.93
CA LYS A 25 -11.08 -0.31 11.41
C LYS A 25 -11.95 -0.89 10.30
N ALA A 26 -12.21 -0.14 9.23
CA ALA A 26 -13.00 -0.59 8.09
C ALA A 26 -12.19 -1.48 7.13
N ILE A 27 -10.87 -1.48 7.24
CA ILE A 27 -9.97 -2.31 6.43
C ILE A 27 -10.18 -3.77 6.84
N PRO A 28 -10.50 -4.67 5.89
CA PRO A 28 -10.68 -6.08 6.20
C PRO A 28 -9.34 -6.72 6.61
N ASN A 29 -9.39 -7.69 7.54
CA ASN A 29 -8.18 -8.27 8.15
C ASN A 29 -7.19 -8.82 7.12
N TRP A 30 -7.68 -9.46 6.05
CA TRP A 30 -6.84 -10.00 4.98
C TRP A 30 -6.03 -8.93 4.21
N ALA A 31 -6.48 -7.67 4.22
CA ALA A 31 -5.84 -6.56 3.53
C ALA A 31 -4.88 -5.78 4.41
N LYS A 32 -5.00 -5.87 5.74
CA LYS A 32 -4.24 -5.04 6.69
C LYS A 32 -2.73 -5.22 6.51
N ASP A 33 -2.27 -6.46 6.45
CA ASP A 33 -0.84 -6.75 6.30
C ASP A 33 -0.28 -6.27 4.96
N ASP A 34 -1.08 -6.42 3.90
CA ASP A 34 -0.71 -5.97 2.56
C ASP A 34 -0.64 -4.44 2.49
N ILE A 35 -1.61 -3.75 3.09
CA ILE A 35 -1.64 -2.28 3.14
C ILE A 35 -0.49 -1.76 4.02
N ASN A 36 -0.23 -2.36 5.17
CA ASN A 36 0.91 -2.02 6.02
C ASN A 36 2.22 -2.02 5.23
N LYS A 37 2.49 -3.09 4.47
CA LYS A 37 3.70 -3.20 3.65
C LYS A 37 3.78 -2.11 2.59
N ILE A 38 2.69 -1.88 1.87
CA ILE A 38 2.64 -0.89 0.77
C ILE A 38 2.82 0.54 1.30
N VAL A 39 2.24 0.84 2.46
CA VAL A 39 2.37 2.14 3.13
C VAL A 39 3.78 2.30 3.72
N SER A 40 4.35 1.27 4.35
CA SER A 40 5.75 1.25 4.80
C SER A 40 6.74 1.50 3.65
N LEU A 41 6.44 1.00 2.44
CA LEU A 41 7.25 1.20 1.24
C LEU A 41 7.02 2.57 0.58
N GLY A 42 6.09 3.39 1.08
CA GLY A 42 5.75 4.70 0.52
C GLY A 42 5.02 4.63 -0.84
N PHE A 43 4.53 3.45 -1.22
CA PHE A 43 3.81 3.29 -2.48
C PHE A 43 2.43 3.97 -2.42
N MET A 44 1.80 3.99 -1.25
CA MET A 44 0.54 4.69 -0.96
C MET A 44 0.60 5.36 0.41
N ASN A 45 0.08 6.58 0.54
CA ASN A 45 0.08 7.35 1.80
C ASN A 45 -1.33 7.70 2.32
N GLY A 46 -2.39 7.21 1.66
CA GLY A 46 -3.76 7.61 1.93
C GLY A 46 -4.07 9.03 1.46
N TYR A 47 -5.22 9.55 1.90
CA TYR A 47 -5.75 10.86 1.51
C TYR A 47 -5.43 11.95 2.55
N PRO A 48 -5.48 13.24 2.15
CA PRO A 48 -5.24 14.37 3.08
C PRO A 48 -6.17 14.41 4.30
N ASP A 49 -7.34 13.78 4.20
CA ASP A 49 -8.34 13.65 5.28
C ASP A 49 -7.97 12.60 6.35
N GLN A 50 -6.79 11.97 6.21
CA GLN A 50 -6.28 10.87 7.04
C GLN A 50 -7.08 9.57 6.89
N THR A 51 -7.68 9.33 5.73
CA THR A 51 -8.37 8.09 5.40
C THR A 51 -7.65 7.30 4.30
N PHE A 52 -7.88 5.98 4.28
CA PHE A 52 -7.40 5.10 3.22
C PHE A 52 -8.46 4.82 2.15
N LYS A 53 -9.75 4.85 2.54
CA LYS A 53 -10.93 4.55 1.71
C LYS A 53 -10.87 3.13 1.10
N PRO A 54 -10.84 2.06 1.91
CA PRO A 54 -10.67 0.69 1.40
C PRO A 54 -11.78 0.22 0.45
N TYR A 55 -12.98 0.80 0.55
CA TYR A 55 -14.13 0.53 -0.32
C TYR A 55 -14.41 1.67 -1.31
N GLY A 56 -13.54 2.68 -1.36
CA GLY A 56 -13.66 3.82 -2.26
C GLY A 56 -13.28 3.44 -3.70
N HIS A 57 -13.67 4.29 -4.64
CA HIS A 57 -13.24 4.16 -6.04
C HIS A 57 -11.85 4.77 -6.22
N GLY A 58 -10.88 3.94 -6.58
CA GLY A 58 -9.58 4.41 -7.05
C GLY A 58 -9.64 4.87 -8.51
N THR A 59 -8.95 5.95 -8.82
CA THR A 59 -8.77 6.44 -10.19
C THR A 59 -7.73 5.62 -10.95
N ARG A 60 -7.83 5.60 -12.28
CA ARG A 60 -6.82 4.96 -13.14
C ARG A 60 -5.42 5.60 -12.95
N ALA A 61 -5.38 6.90 -12.67
CA ALA A 61 -4.15 7.62 -12.39
C ALA A 61 -3.48 7.12 -11.12
N GLU A 62 -4.22 6.95 -10.02
CA GLU A 62 -3.70 6.39 -8.77
C GLU A 62 -3.17 4.96 -8.97
N ALA A 63 -3.90 4.11 -9.70
CA ALA A 63 -3.42 2.77 -10.03
C ALA A 63 -2.12 2.79 -10.84
N ALA A 64 -2.02 3.63 -11.86
CA ALA A 64 -0.81 3.76 -12.68
C ALA A 64 0.41 4.24 -11.87
N VAL A 65 0.22 5.21 -10.96
CA VAL A 65 1.28 5.71 -10.08
C VAL A 65 1.83 4.60 -9.18
N VAL A 66 0.95 3.78 -8.61
CA VAL A 66 1.36 2.66 -7.73
C VAL A 66 2.13 1.61 -8.51
N ILE A 67 1.67 1.26 -9.71
CA ILE A 67 2.37 0.32 -10.60
C ILE A 67 3.75 0.85 -10.99
N LYS A 68 3.84 2.14 -11.36
CA LYS A 68 5.10 2.79 -11.72
C LYS A 68 6.10 2.77 -10.56
N ARG A 69 5.65 3.12 -9.34
CA ARG A 69 6.50 3.07 -8.13
C ARG A 69 7.01 1.67 -7.84
N PHE A 70 6.14 0.67 -7.98
CA PHE A 70 6.57 -0.72 -7.83
C PHE A 70 7.58 -1.13 -8.90
N TYR A 71 7.33 -0.81 -10.16
CA TYR A 71 8.25 -1.10 -11.26
C TYR A 71 9.64 -0.50 -10.99
N ASP A 72 9.70 0.77 -10.61
CA ASP A 72 10.95 1.43 -10.26
C ASP A 72 11.64 0.74 -9.07
N TRP A 73 10.89 0.41 -8.01
CA TRP A 73 11.43 -0.27 -6.85
C TRP A 73 11.99 -1.66 -7.18
N VAL A 74 11.39 -2.39 -8.12
CA VAL A 74 11.90 -3.70 -8.56
C VAL A 74 13.24 -3.55 -9.29
N HIS A 75 13.40 -2.51 -10.12
CA HIS A 75 14.57 -2.34 -11.01
C HIS A 75 15.69 -1.47 -10.43
N GLN A 76 15.54 -0.95 -9.20
CA GLN A 76 16.61 -0.31 -8.42
C GLN A 76 17.51 -1.33 -7.73
#